data_AF-A0A933GDI8-F1
#
_entry.id   AF-A0A933GDI8-F1
#
_cell.length_a   1.000
_cell.length_b   1.000
_cell.length_c   1.000
_cell.angle_alpha   90.00
_cell.angle_beta   90.00
_cell.angle_gamma   90.00
#
_symmetry.space_group_name_H-M   'P 1'
#
loop_
_entity.id
_entity.type
_entity.pdbx_description
1 polymer ?
#
loop_
_entity_poly.entity_id
_entity_poly.type
_entity_poly.pdbx_seq_one_letter_code
_entity_poly.pdbx_strand_id
1 'polypeptide(L)'
;MKRIGIEEVVSALALGLTLLGSAATATAYEAELRAYWQALASICMTGVTPDHVRFYEAVVKAVEAAEYGRGRTSNFWGPRSPELAYLDCFQAPGWQ
;
A
#
# COMPACT_ATOMS: atom_id res chain seq x y z
N MET A 1 -28.22 9.66 40.52
CA MET A 1 -27.64 10.38 39.37
C MET A 1 -26.11 10.32 39.50
N LYS A 2 -25.43 9.56 38.65
CA LYS A 2 -23.97 9.31 38.73
C LYS A 2 -23.24 10.42 37.98
N ARG A 3 -22.43 11.21 38.69
CA ARG A 3 -21.60 12.26 38.07
C ARG A 3 -20.44 11.58 37.35
N ILE A 4 -20.39 11.70 36.03
CA ILE A 4 -19.26 11.25 35.22
C ILE A 4 -18.13 12.27 35.45
N GLY A 5 -17.00 11.80 35.96
CA GLY A 5 -15.84 12.63 36.25
C GLY A 5 -15.19 13.11 34.95
N ILE A 6 -14.72 14.36 34.95
CA ILE A 6 -14.05 15.01 33.80
C ILE A 6 -12.85 14.15 33.30
N GLU A 7 -12.23 13.36 34.18
CA GLU A 7 -11.10 12.48 33.86
C GLU A 7 -11.45 11.33 32.90
N GLU A 8 -12.67 10.79 32.93
CA GLU A 8 -13.07 9.72 32.00
C GLU A 8 -13.32 10.23 30.58
N VAL A 9 -13.74 11.49 30.45
CA VAL A 9 -14.00 12.13 29.15
C VAL A 9 -12.69 12.39 28.40
N VAL A 10 -11.62 12.73 29.12
CA VAL A 10 -10.31 13.05 28.53
C VAL A 10 -9.64 11.80 27.94
N SER A 11 -9.78 10.62 28.58
CA SER A 11 -9.22 9.37 28.06
C SER A 11 -9.92 8.85 26.79
N ALA A 12 -11.24 9.02 26.69
CA ALA A 12 -11.99 8.57 25.51
C ALA A 12 -11.66 9.39 24.24
N LEU A 13 -11.41 10.69 24.39
CA LEU A 13 -11.02 11.58 23.28
C LEU A 13 -9.60 11.27 22.77
N ALA A 14 -8.67 10.90 23.66
CA ALA A 14 -7.31 10.53 23.28
C ALA A 14 -7.24 9.20 22.49
N LEU A 15 -8.11 8.24 22.81
CA LEU A 15 -8.26 6.98 22.06
C LEU A 15 -9.00 7.15 20.72
N GLY A 16 -9.94 8.09 20.63
CA GLY A 16 -10.62 8.40 19.37
C GLY A 16 -9.70 9.04 18.33
N LEU A 17 -8.75 9.87 18.76
CA LEU A 17 -7.88 10.61 17.85
C LEU A 17 -6.79 9.75 17.18
N THR A 18 -6.35 8.66 17.82
CA THR A 18 -5.32 7.76 17.26
C THR A 18 -5.83 6.82 16.19
N LEU A 19 -7.12 6.47 16.19
CA LEU A 19 -7.72 5.58 15.18
C LEU A 19 -8.01 6.28 13.85
N LEU A 20 -8.20 7.60 13.85
CA LEU A 20 -8.46 8.40 12.65
C LEU A 20 -7.21 8.59 11.77
N GLY A 21 -6.01 8.56 12.36
CA GLY A 21 -4.76 8.73 11.61
C GLY A 21 -4.44 7.56 10.67
N SER A 22 -4.83 6.34 11.05
CA SER A 22 -4.48 5.11 10.30
C SER A 22 -5.39 4.87 9.08
N ALA A 23 -6.63 5.36 9.11
CA ALA A 23 -7.57 5.20 8.00
C ALA A 23 -7.28 6.18 6.84
N ALA A 24 -6.73 7.35 7.15
CA ALA A 24 -6.44 8.39 6.16
C ALA A 24 -5.22 8.05 5.28
N THR A 25 -4.31 7.20 5.74
CA THR A 25 -3.12 6.80 4.96
C THR A 25 -3.42 5.71 3.96
N ALA A 26 -4.32 4.77 4.28
CA ALA A 26 -4.76 3.71 3.36
C ALA A 26 -5.42 4.29 2.10
N THR A 27 -6.25 5.32 2.23
CA THR A 27 -6.96 5.93 1.09
C THR A 27 -6.04 6.69 0.13
N ALA A 28 -4.86 7.13 0.57
CA ALA A 28 -4.01 8.06 -0.18
C ALA A 28 -3.23 7.43 -1.36
N TYR A 29 -3.02 6.11 -1.35
CA TYR A 29 -2.27 5.40 -2.41
C TYR A 29 -3.06 4.22 -3.03
N GLU A 30 -4.27 3.95 -2.53
CA GLU A 30 -5.10 2.82 -2.94
C GLU A 30 -5.48 2.85 -4.42
N ALA A 31 -5.71 4.05 -4.97
CA ALA A 31 -6.11 4.21 -6.37
C ALA A 31 -4.98 3.84 -7.33
N GLU A 32 -3.78 4.36 -7.07
CA GLU A 32 -2.55 4.08 -7.81
C GLU A 32 -2.20 2.61 -7.69
N LEU A 33 -2.29 2.06 -6.46
CA LEU A 33 -2.01 0.66 -6.21
C LEU A 33 -2.94 -0.20 -7.07
N ARG A 34 -4.25 0.06 -7.03
CA ARG A 34 -5.24 -0.67 -7.84
C ARG A 34 -4.95 -0.60 -9.33
N ALA A 35 -4.58 0.57 -9.85
CA ALA A 35 -4.22 0.73 -11.26
C ALA A 35 -2.99 -0.10 -11.63
N TYR A 36 -1.98 -0.15 -10.76
CA TYR A 36 -0.81 -0.98 -10.98
C TYR A 36 -1.13 -2.48 -10.95
N TRP A 37 -1.96 -2.95 -10.00
CA TRP A 37 -2.42 -4.35 -9.97
C TRP A 37 -3.17 -4.74 -11.26
N GLN A 38 -4.01 -3.84 -11.77
CA GLN A 38 -4.71 -4.06 -13.04
C GLN A 38 -3.74 -4.18 -14.21
N ALA A 39 -2.71 -3.35 -14.26
CA ALA A 39 -1.68 -3.42 -15.30
C ALA A 39 -0.91 -4.75 -15.23
N LEU A 40 -0.53 -5.19 -14.02
CA LEU A 40 0.19 -6.44 -13.81
C LEU A 40 -0.60 -7.70 -14.20
N ALA A 41 -1.93 -7.64 -14.33
CA ALA A 41 -2.78 -8.80 -14.62
C ALA A 41 -2.37 -9.58 -15.88
N SER A 42 -1.69 -8.93 -16.83
CA SER A 42 -1.24 -9.53 -18.09
C SER A 42 0.27 -9.80 -18.16
N ILE A 43 1.05 -9.48 -17.10
CA ILE A 43 2.51 -9.40 -17.17
C ILE A 43 3.19 -10.72 -17.57
N CYS A 44 2.65 -11.88 -17.16
CA CYS A 44 3.21 -13.17 -17.54
C CYS A 44 3.08 -13.48 -19.04
N MET A 45 2.12 -12.84 -19.73
CA MET A 45 1.92 -12.99 -21.17
C MET A 45 2.65 -11.92 -21.98
N THR A 46 2.73 -10.69 -21.45
CA THR A 46 3.21 -9.51 -22.17
C THR A 46 4.66 -9.17 -21.86
N GLY A 47 5.24 -9.71 -20.79
CA GLY A 47 6.50 -9.24 -20.24
C GLY A 47 6.37 -7.85 -19.59
N VAL A 48 7.50 -7.24 -19.27
CA VAL A 48 7.51 -5.86 -18.76
C VAL A 48 7.23 -4.88 -19.92
N THR A 49 6.27 -3.97 -19.72
CA THR A 49 5.86 -2.96 -20.69
C THR A 49 6.09 -1.56 -20.13
N PRO A 50 6.16 -0.51 -20.97
CA PRO A 50 6.27 0.87 -20.49
C PRO A 50 5.11 1.28 -19.56
N ASP A 51 3.91 0.75 -19.77
CA ASP A 51 2.77 1.03 -18.91
C ASP A 51 2.96 0.44 -17.50
N HIS A 52 3.54 -0.76 -17.38
CA HIS A 52 3.87 -1.33 -16.07
C HIS A 52 4.82 -0.43 -15.28
N VAL A 53 5.85 0.12 -15.94
CA VAL A 53 6.81 1.04 -15.32
C VAL A 53 6.11 2.33 -14.90
N ARG A 54 5.29 2.93 -15.78
CA ARG A 54 4.56 4.17 -15.47
C ARG A 54 3.65 4.01 -14.25
N PHE A 55 2.89 2.91 -14.17
CA PHE A 55 2.01 2.67 -13.02
C PHE A 55 2.80 2.35 -11.75
N TYR A 56 3.91 1.63 -11.86
CA TYR A 56 4.79 1.36 -10.73
C TYR A 56 5.36 2.67 -10.14
N GLU A 57 5.84 3.58 -10.98
CA GLU A 57 6.35 4.89 -10.53
C GLU A 57 5.28 5.73 -9.83
N ALA A 58 4.04 5.71 -10.34
CA ALA A 58 2.91 6.39 -9.71
C ALA A 58 2.63 5.84 -8.31
N VAL A 59 2.64 4.51 -8.15
CA VAL A 59 2.47 3.85 -6.85
C VAL A 59 3.61 4.19 -5.90
N VAL A 60 4.86 4.16 -6.37
CA VAL A 60 6.04 4.51 -5.56
C VAL A 60 5.86 5.91 -4.98
N LYS A 61 5.51 6.88 -5.83
CA LYS A 61 5.31 8.27 -5.40
C LYS A 61 4.18 8.39 -4.37
N ALA A 62 3.06 7.69 -4.56
CA ALA A 62 1.92 7.75 -3.65
C ALA A 62 2.22 7.10 -2.29
N VAL A 63 2.88 5.93 -2.29
CA VAL A 63 3.29 5.20 -1.08
C VAL A 63 4.33 5.99 -0.28
N GLU A 64 5.30 6.62 -0.95
CA GLU A 64 6.27 7.50 -0.31
C GLU A 64 5.61 8.72 0.33
N ALA A 65 4.69 9.37 -0.38
CA ALA A 65 3.95 10.52 0.15
C ALA A 65 3.07 10.16 1.35
N ALA A 66 2.58 8.92 1.41
CA ALA A 66 1.79 8.40 2.53
C ALA A 66 2.65 7.86 3.69
N GLU A 67 3.98 7.89 3.57
CA GLU A 67 4.95 7.26 4.49
C GLU A 67 4.63 5.77 4.78
N TYR A 68 3.95 5.11 3.85
CA TYR A 68 3.46 3.76 4.06
C TYR A 68 4.64 2.76 4.11
N GLY A 69 4.54 1.80 5.03
CA GLY A 69 5.52 0.72 5.14
C GLY A 69 6.93 1.16 5.54
N ARG A 70 7.16 2.42 5.94
CA ARG A 70 8.48 3.03 6.23
C ARG A 70 9.40 3.18 5.02
N GLY A 71 8.84 3.34 3.81
CA GLY A 71 9.59 3.69 2.60
C GLY A 71 10.39 2.53 2.00
N ARG A 72 11.05 2.79 0.86
CA ARG A 72 11.64 1.77 -0.04
C ARG A 72 12.68 0.84 0.59
N THR A 73 13.30 1.24 1.68
CA THR A 73 14.31 0.43 2.38
C THR A 73 13.70 -0.59 3.34
N SER A 74 12.39 -0.55 3.55
CA SER A 74 11.67 -1.43 4.46
C SER A 74 11.11 -2.65 3.73
N ASN A 75 11.18 -3.81 4.36
CA ASN A 75 10.52 -5.03 3.87
C ASN A 75 8.98 -4.92 3.86
N PHE A 76 8.42 -3.88 4.48
CA PHE A 76 6.99 -3.62 4.57
C PHE A 76 6.49 -2.57 3.55
N TRP A 77 7.36 -2.07 2.65
CA TRP A 77 7.02 -0.96 1.76
C TRP A 77 5.91 -1.30 0.75
N GLY A 78 5.79 -2.58 0.35
CA GLY A 78 4.62 -3.14 -0.34
C GLY A 78 4.82 -3.42 -1.84
N PRO A 79 4.78 -2.41 -2.73
CA PRO A 79 4.81 -2.59 -4.18
C PRO A 79 6.06 -3.34 -4.67
N ARG A 80 5.89 -4.32 -5.54
CA ARG A 80 7.00 -5.02 -6.19
C ARG A 80 7.33 -4.34 -7.53
N SER A 81 8.61 -4.29 -7.94
CA SER A 81 8.93 -3.75 -9.28
C SER A 81 8.38 -4.65 -10.39
N PRO A 82 8.11 -4.11 -11.59
CA PRO A 82 7.59 -4.90 -12.71
C PRO A 82 8.48 -6.10 -13.08
N GLU A 83 9.80 -5.95 -12.98
CA GLU A 83 10.77 -6.99 -13.30
C GLU A 83 10.66 -8.15 -12.30
N LEU A 84 10.56 -7.83 -11.00
CA LEU A 84 10.37 -8.85 -9.96
C LEU A 84 8.99 -9.51 -10.11
N ALA A 85 7.94 -8.76 -10.42
CA ALA A 85 6.61 -9.30 -10.68
C ALA A 85 6.58 -10.24 -11.90
N TYR A 86 7.34 -9.93 -12.95
CA TYR A 86 7.48 -10.80 -14.11
C TYR A 86 8.25 -12.08 -13.77
N LEU A 87 9.30 -11.99 -12.95
CA LEU A 87 10.06 -13.16 -12.51
C LEU A 87 9.20 -14.13 -11.67
N ASP A 88 8.23 -13.62 -10.91
CA ASP A 88 7.31 -14.47 -10.13
C ASP A 88 6.50 -15.44 -11.00
N CYS A 89 6.25 -15.10 -12.28
CA CYS A 89 5.55 -15.98 -13.22
C CYS A 89 6.25 -17.34 -13.39
N PHE A 90 7.54 -17.40 -13.07
CA PHE A 90 8.42 -18.53 -13.37
C PHE A 90 8.92 -19.25 -12.11
N GLN A 91 8.48 -18.81 -10.92
CA GLN A 91 8.88 -19.40 -9.64
C GLN A 91 7.96 -20.53 -9.15
N ALA A 92 6.89 -20.84 -9.89
CA ALA A 92 6.05 -21.99 -9.61
C ALA A 92 6.72 -23.30 -10.08
N PRO A 93 6.62 -24.41 -9.32
CA PRO A 93 7.07 -25.72 -9.78
C PRO A 93 6.42 -26.08 -11.13
N GLY A 94 7.21 -26.51 -12.11
CA GLY A 94 6.71 -26.96 -13.41
C GLY A 94 6.61 -25.89 -14.50
N TRP A 95 7.30 -24.75 -14.36
CA TRP A 95 7.39 -23.75 -15.43
C TRP A 95 8.22 -24.18 -16.67
N GLN A 96 8.96 -25.30 -16.57
CA GLN A 96 9.81 -25.85 -17.65
C GLN A 96 9.03 -26.74 -18.62
#